data_AF-A0A662S7G5-F1
#
_entry.id   AF-A0A662S7G5-F1
#
_cell.length_a   1.000
_cell.length_b   1.000
_cell.length_c   1.000
_cell.angle_alpha   90.00
_cell.angle_beta   90.00
_cell.angle_gamma   90.00
#
_symmetry.space_group_name_H-M   'P 1'
#
loop_
_entity.id
_entity.type
_entity.pdbx_description
1 polymer ?
#
loop_
_entity_poly.entity_id
_entity_poly.type
_entity_poly.pdbx_seq_one_letter_code
_entity_poly.pdbx_strand_id
1 'polypeptide(L)'
;MIKLVGVSPIEAYWIIEYMDNAKKEIGVHDFDLVVVRGEENLKRVLGRFWTPESSQFYALHIAMDKPTVIVRLDVPNRDLLESSIYHELAHAKLHGHRRFYEIGVPREVLSLGDIAPRVLYLVSIAVKDYEVSSFLSSVGLAKTQDPLLKIMLEPDNIPWSSLSPSALILALASKLKPIMFSLPLIGPKTVLDRMKDVPRRFLEWVIDKSSQLRGDTVSNIRYIAKEFANFLSSLL
;
A
#
# COMPACT_ATOMS: atom_id res chain seq x y z
N MET A 1 6.66 -15.71 -15.13
CA MET A 1 7.27 -15.26 -16.41
C MET A 1 8.17 -14.08 -16.07
N ILE A 2 9.31 -13.89 -16.74
CA ILE A 2 10.10 -12.65 -16.65
C ILE A 2 10.02 -11.92 -17.99
N LYS A 3 9.66 -10.64 -17.96
CA LYS A 3 9.59 -9.78 -19.15
C LYS A 3 10.45 -8.54 -18.95
N LEU A 4 11.33 -8.27 -19.91
CA LEU A 4 12.19 -7.08 -19.91
C LEU A 4 11.66 -6.08 -20.95
N VAL A 5 11.50 -4.81 -20.57
CA VAL A 5 10.95 -3.75 -21.45
C VAL A 5 11.86 -2.52 -21.40
N GLY A 6 12.59 -2.28 -22.49
CA GLY A 6 13.56 -1.18 -22.57
C GLY A 6 14.81 -1.37 -21.70
N VAL A 7 15.11 -2.62 -21.34
CA VAL A 7 16.21 -3.02 -20.46
C VAL A 7 16.92 -4.22 -21.07
N SER A 8 18.25 -4.25 -21.06
CA SER A 8 19.02 -5.43 -21.46
C SER A 8 19.11 -6.48 -20.34
N PRO A 9 19.30 -7.78 -20.65
CA PRO A 9 19.47 -8.81 -19.63
C PRO A 9 20.61 -8.54 -18.65
N ILE A 10 21.70 -7.92 -19.12
CA ILE A 10 22.88 -7.58 -18.29
C ILE A 10 22.49 -6.53 -17.24
N GLU A 11 21.77 -5.49 -17.64
CA GLU A 11 21.30 -4.45 -16.72
C GLU A 11 20.28 -4.98 -15.70
N ALA A 12 19.47 -5.96 -16.12
CA ALA A 12 18.45 -6.59 -15.27
C ALA A 12 19.01 -7.73 -14.38
N TYR A 13 20.25 -8.15 -14.57
CA TYR A 13 20.76 -9.36 -13.90
C TYR A 13 20.64 -9.27 -12.38
N TRP A 14 21.13 -8.17 -11.80
CA TRP A 14 21.14 -7.98 -10.35
C TRP A 14 19.73 -7.93 -9.76
N ILE A 15 18.75 -7.34 -10.48
CA ILE A 15 17.37 -7.24 -9.98
C ILE A 15 16.67 -8.59 -10.02
N ILE A 16 16.96 -9.39 -11.05
CA ILE A 16 16.44 -10.75 -11.17
C ILE A 16 17.01 -11.62 -10.04
N GLU A 17 18.32 -11.54 -9.80
CA GLU A 17 18.97 -12.27 -8.70
C GLU A 17 18.42 -11.84 -7.33
N TYR A 18 18.28 -10.53 -7.11
CA TYR A 18 17.71 -9.98 -5.88
C TYR A 18 16.27 -10.49 -5.65
N MET A 19 15.42 -10.45 -6.67
CA MET A 19 14.05 -10.95 -6.59
C MET A 19 13.99 -12.46 -6.37
N ASP A 20 14.92 -13.23 -6.92
CA ASP A 20 15.00 -14.67 -6.71
C ASP A 20 15.36 -15.04 -5.27
N ASN A 21 16.12 -14.21 -4.57
CA ASN A 21 16.37 -14.38 -3.14
C ASN A 21 15.17 -13.90 -2.30
N ALA A 22 14.66 -12.70 -2.56
CA ALA A 22 13.52 -12.14 -1.84
C ALA A 22 12.28 -13.04 -1.92
N LYS A 23 11.99 -13.64 -3.09
CA LYS A 23 10.84 -14.55 -3.25
C LYS A 23 10.97 -15.83 -2.43
N LYS A 24 12.19 -16.33 -2.18
CA LYS A 24 12.44 -17.51 -1.33
C LYS A 24 12.19 -17.16 0.13
N GLU A 25 12.69 -16.02 0.59
CA GLU A 25 12.47 -15.55 1.96
C GLU A 25 10.99 -15.27 2.25
N ILE A 26 10.28 -14.68 1.29
CA ILE A 26 8.83 -14.43 1.39
C ILE A 26 8.01 -15.72 1.20
N GLY A 27 8.54 -16.70 0.48
CA GLY A 27 7.83 -17.92 0.11
C GLY A 27 6.69 -17.65 -0.88
N VAL A 28 6.96 -16.85 -1.91
CA VAL A 28 6.05 -16.60 -3.04
C VAL A 28 6.66 -17.19 -4.31
N HIS A 29 5.90 -18.04 -5.01
CA HIS A 29 6.41 -18.81 -6.15
C HIS A 29 5.66 -18.54 -7.45
N ASP A 30 4.41 -18.05 -7.35
CA ASP A 30 3.53 -17.88 -8.49
C ASP A 30 3.23 -16.41 -8.75
N PHE A 31 4.15 -15.72 -9.42
CA PHE A 31 3.96 -14.35 -9.91
C PHE A 31 4.73 -14.14 -11.22
N ASP A 32 4.35 -13.10 -11.95
CA ASP A 32 5.09 -12.61 -13.11
C ASP A 32 5.92 -11.38 -12.74
N LEU A 33 7.11 -11.29 -13.31
CA LEU A 33 8.01 -10.16 -13.14
C LEU A 33 8.12 -9.38 -14.44
N VAL A 34 7.87 -8.08 -14.39
CA VAL A 34 8.15 -7.15 -15.49
C VAL A 34 9.19 -6.14 -15.03
N VAL A 35 10.35 -6.12 -15.68
CA VAL A 35 11.40 -5.13 -15.43
C VAL A 35 11.35 -4.09 -16.54
N VAL A 36 11.23 -2.82 -16.17
CA VAL A 36 11.02 -1.73 -17.11
C VAL A 36 11.96 -0.55 -16.84
N ARG A 37 12.33 0.15 -17.92
CA ARG A 37 13.05 1.42 -17.87
C ARG A 37 12.33 2.44 -18.74
N GLY A 38 12.20 3.66 -18.24
CA GLY A 38 11.56 4.77 -18.92
C GLY A 38 10.05 4.80 -18.70
N GLU A 39 9.52 5.99 -18.47
CA GLU A 39 8.09 6.23 -18.23
C GLU A 39 7.21 5.78 -19.40
N GLU A 40 7.65 5.98 -20.64
CA GLU A 40 6.91 5.55 -21.83
C GLU A 40 6.75 4.03 -21.92
N ASN A 41 7.77 3.29 -21.51
CA ASN A 41 7.67 1.83 -21.43
C ASN A 41 6.76 1.40 -20.27
N LEU A 42 6.82 2.10 -19.13
CA LEU A 42 5.88 1.87 -18.02
C LEU A 42 4.44 2.10 -18.45
N LYS A 43 4.15 3.22 -19.15
CA LYS A 43 2.83 3.51 -19.76
C LYS A 43 2.34 2.37 -20.64
N ARG A 44 3.21 1.83 -21.50
CA ARG A 44 2.88 0.69 -22.37
C ARG A 44 2.58 -0.59 -21.58
N VAL A 45 3.33 -0.85 -20.50
CA VAL A 45 3.11 -2.03 -19.63
C VAL A 45 1.80 -1.90 -18.86
N LEU A 46 1.52 -0.73 -18.28
CA LEU A 46 0.32 -0.49 -17.48
C LEU A 46 -0.94 -0.33 -18.34
N GLY A 47 -0.82 0.20 -19.56
CA GLY A 47 -1.94 0.46 -20.46
C GLY A 47 -3.02 1.29 -19.77
N ARG A 48 -4.25 0.76 -19.69
CA ARG A 48 -5.39 1.44 -19.03
C ARG A 48 -5.23 1.64 -17.52
N PHE A 49 -4.28 0.97 -16.88
CA PHE A 49 -4.00 1.10 -15.46
C PHE A 49 -3.01 2.22 -15.15
N TRP A 50 -2.47 2.89 -16.17
CA TRP A 50 -1.55 4.01 -15.97
C TRP A 50 -2.29 5.22 -15.37
N THR A 51 -1.64 5.85 -14.40
CA THR A 51 -1.98 7.18 -13.89
C THR A 51 -0.71 8.04 -13.77
N PRO A 52 -0.79 9.37 -13.71
CA PRO A 52 0.39 10.22 -13.49
C PRO A 52 1.20 9.81 -12.25
N GLU A 53 0.54 9.40 -11.18
CA GLU A 53 1.16 8.93 -9.92
C GLU A 53 1.91 7.62 -10.12
N SER A 54 1.57 6.82 -11.15
CA SER A 54 2.28 5.58 -11.49
C SER A 54 3.78 5.82 -11.76
N SER A 55 4.14 7.03 -12.20
CA SER A 55 5.53 7.45 -12.44
C SER A 55 6.36 7.66 -11.17
N GLN A 56 5.75 7.63 -9.99
CA GLN A 56 6.44 7.81 -8.71
C GLN A 56 6.86 6.49 -8.07
N PHE A 57 6.29 5.37 -8.49
CA PHE A 57 6.57 4.07 -7.87
C PHE A 57 7.88 3.46 -8.38
N TYR A 58 8.57 2.79 -7.45
CA TYR A 58 9.80 2.05 -7.70
C TYR A 58 9.49 0.59 -8.10
N ALA A 59 8.50 0.00 -7.43
CA ALA A 59 7.87 -1.25 -7.81
C ALA A 59 6.35 -1.14 -7.62
N LEU A 60 5.60 -1.99 -8.33
CA LEU A 60 4.13 -2.04 -8.32
C LEU A 60 3.65 -3.48 -8.43
N HIS A 61 2.70 -3.89 -7.60
CA HIS A 61 1.92 -5.10 -7.79
C HIS A 61 0.60 -4.81 -8.53
N ILE A 62 0.30 -5.64 -9.53
CA ILE A 62 -1.01 -5.68 -10.19
C ILE A 62 -1.56 -7.09 -10.07
N ALA A 63 -2.76 -7.21 -9.51
CA ALA A 63 -3.53 -8.43 -9.58
C ALA A 63 -4.25 -8.50 -10.93
N MET A 64 -3.72 -9.34 -11.82
CA MET A 64 -4.42 -9.79 -13.03
C MET A 64 -4.91 -11.22 -12.82
N ASP A 65 -4.93 -12.08 -13.84
CA ASP A 65 -5.18 -13.52 -13.68
C ASP A 65 -4.07 -14.21 -12.88
N LYS A 66 -2.86 -13.63 -12.92
CA LYS A 66 -1.70 -13.99 -12.11
C LYS A 66 -1.10 -12.71 -11.49
N PRO A 67 -0.61 -12.74 -10.24
CA PRO A 67 0.02 -11.57 -9.62
C PRO A 67 1.22 -11.14 -10.46
N THR A 68 1.30 -9.86 -10.79
CA THR A 68 2.42 -9.31 -11.56
C THR A 68 3.12 -8.23 -10.74
N VAL A 69 4.43 -8.39 -10.53
CA VAL A 69 5.29 -7.36 -9.93
C VAL A 69 6.06 -6.66 -11.03
N ILE A 70 5.88 -5.35 -11.13
CA ILE A 70 6.55 -4.47 -12.07
C ILE A 70 7.64 -3.72 -11.32
N VAL A 71 8.87 -3.76 -11.81
CA VAL A 71 10.03 -3.09 -11.22
C VAL A 71 10.62 -2.08 -12.19
N ARG A 72 10.87 -0.87 -11.72
CA ARG A 72 11.57 0.16 -12.47
C ARG A 72 13.06 0.21 -12.13
N LEU A 73 13.90 0.15 -13.16
CA LEU A 73 15.36 0.20 -13.00
C LEU A 73 15.96 1.61 -13.10
N ASP A 74 15.19 2.60 -13.55
CA ASP A 74 15.64 3.98 -13.72
C ASP A 74 15.36 4.86 -12.50
N VAL A 75 15.24 4.23 -11.33
CA VAL A 75 14.97 4.91 -10.07
C VAL A 75 16.27 5.20 -9.31
N PRO A 76 16.40 6.38 -8.68
CA PRO A 76 17.68 6.84 -8.13
C PRO A 76 18.07 6.18 -6.80
N ASN A 77 17.10 5.62 -6.05
CA ASN A 77 17.33 5.08 -4.71
C ASN A 77 17.21 3.55 -4.68
N ARG A 78 18.37 2.88 -4.61
CA ARG A 78 18.44 1.42 -4.58
C ARG A 78 17.77 0.83 -3.33
N ASP A 79 18.03 1.38 -2.14
CA ASP A 79 17.46 0.86 -0.89
C ASP A 79 15.92 0.93 -0.92
N LEU A 80 15.37 2.00 -1.49
CA LEU A 80 13.94 2.15 -1.66
C LEU A 80 13.36 1.15 -2.67
N LEU A 81 14.08 0.88 -3.75
CA LEU A 81 13.70 -0.14 -4.72
C LEU A 81 13.67 -1.52 -4.06
N GLU A 82 14.74 -1.87 -3.35
CA GLU A 82 14.86 -3.11 -2.59
C GLU A 82 13.73 -3.27 -1.57
N SER A 83 13.44 -2.21 -0.80
CA SER A 83 12.30 -2.16 0.13
C SER A 83 10.96 -2.39 -0.57
N SER A 84 10.76 -1.75 -1.72
CA SER A 84 9.55 -1.89 -2.53
C SER A 84 9.38 -3.30 -3.09
N ILE A 85 10.45 -3.99 -3.45
CA ILE A 85 10.38 -5.38 -3.94
C ILE A 85 9.81 -6.30 -2.85
N TYR A 86 10.31 -6.21 -1.62
CA TYR A 86 9.78 -7.02 -0.52
C TYR A 86 8.30 -6.71 -0.26
N HIS A 87 7.93 -5.43 -0.31
CA HIS A 87 6.54 -4.98 -0.16
C HIS A 87 5.62 -5.57 -1.23
N GLU A 88 5.99 -5.43 -2.51
CA GLU A 88 5.16 -5.91 -3.63
C GLU A 88 5.13 -7.44 -3.75
N LEU A 89 6.20 -8.14 -3.37
CA LEU A 89 6.20 -9.60 -3.30
C LEU A 89 5.30 -10.11 -2.16
N ALA A 90 5.27 -9.43 -1.02
CA ALA A 90 4.32 -9.73 0.04
C ALA A 90 2.87 -9.46 -0.41
N HIS A 91 2.63 -8.38 -1.16
CA HIS A 91 1.34 -8.14 -1.83
C HIS A 91 0.97 -9.29 -2.77
N ALA A 92 1.88 -9.74 -3.63
CA ALA A 92 1.62 -10.87 -4.52
C ALA A 92 1.27 -12.15 -3.76
N LYS A 93 1.94 -12.40 -2.62
CA LYS A 93 1.68 -13.56 -1.74
C LYS A 93 0.30 -13.50 -1.09
N LEU A 94 -0.07 -12.37 -0.50
CA LEU A 94 -1.28 -12.23 0.31
C LEU A 94 -2.52 -11.90 -0.53
N HIS A 95 -2.34 -11.01 -1.51
CA HIS A 95 -3.41 -10.30 -2.22
C HIS A 95 -3.47 -10.61 -3.71
N GLY A 96 -2.68 -11.57 -4.17
CA GLY A 96 -2.55 -11.93 -5.58
C GLY A 96 -3.83 -12.47 -6.26
N HIS A 97 -4.86 -12.82 -5.49
CA HIS A 97 -6.10 -13.36 -6.02
C HIS A 97 -7.14 -12.27 -6.31
N ARG A 98 -7.76 -12.30 -7.50
CA ARG A 98 -8.76 -11.32 -7.97
C ARG A 98 -9.91 -11.06 -6.99
N ARG A 99 -10.33 -12.06 -6.22
CA ARG A 99 -11.37 -11.93 -5.16
C ARG A 99 -11.14 -10.75 -4.19
N PHE A 100 -9.89 -10.36 -3.96
CA PHE A 100 -9.54 -9.23 -3.08
C PHE A 100 -9.76 -7.84 -3.73
N TYR A 101 -10.30 -7.83 -4.95
CA TYR A 101 -10.69 -6.64 -5.71
C TYR A 101 -12.20 -6.59 -5.99
N GLU A 102 -12.94 -7.64 -5.61
CA GLU A 102 -14.40 -7.75 -5.79
C GLU A 102 -15.13 -7.39 -4.48
N ILE A 103 -14.79 -6.23 -3.93
CA ILE A 103 -15.30 -5.78 -2.64
C ILE A 103 -16.59 -4.99 -2.84
N GLY A 104 -17.72 -5.57 -2.48
CA GLY A 104 -18.99 -4.84 -2.39
C GLY A 104 -18.90 -3.70 -1.37
N VAL A 105 -19.43 -2.52 -1.73
CA VAL A 105 -19.40 -1.31 -0.90
C VAL A 105 -20.33 -1.49 0.31
N PRO A 106 -19.83 -1.37 1.56
CA PRO A 106 -20.68 -1.39 2.75
C PRO A 106 -21.70 -0.23 2.72
N ARG A 107 -22.91 -0.45 3.28
CA ARG A 107 -23.98 0.57 3.26
C ARG A 107 -23.57 1.85 3.96
N GLU A 108 -22.80 1.73 5.04
CA GLU A 108 -22.26 2.84 5.82
C GLU A 108 -21.30 3.72 5.00
N VAL A 109 -20.62 3.15 4.00
CA VAL A 109 -19.76 3.93 3.11
C VAL A 109 -20.58 4.61 2.01
N LEU A 110 -21.69 4.02 1.59
CA LEU A 110 -22.58 4.64 0.58
C LEU A 110 -23.16 5.98 1.05
N SER A 111 -23.32 6.21 2.36
CA SER A 111 -23.78 7.50 2.87
C SER A 111 -22.77 8.64 2.68
N LEU A 112 -21.53 8.34 2.26
CA LEU A 112 -20.53 9.35 1.89
C LEU A 112 -20.78 9.92 0.47
N GLY A 113 -21.81 9.45 -0.24
CA GLY A 113 -22.17 9.96 -1.57
C GLY A 113 -21.05 9.75 -2.59
N ASP A 114 -20.75 10.78 -3.38
CA ASP A 114 -19.85 10.68 -4.53
C ASP A 114 -18.39 10.35 -4.17
N ILE A 115 -17.97 10.57 -2.92
CA ILE A 115 -16.61 10.23 -2.46
C ILE A 115 -16.50 8.79 -1.95
N ALA A 116 -17.61 8.06 -1.81
CA ALA A 116 -17.64 6.69 -1.27
C ALA A 116 -16.67 5.73 -1.99
N PRO A 117 -16.58 5.69 -3.33
CA PRO A 117 -15.65 4.78 -4.01
C PRO A 117 -14.19 5.11 -3.72
N ARG A 118 -13.85 6.41 -3.61
CA ARG A 118 -12.48 6.88 -3.30
C ARG A 118 -12.09 6.52 -1.88
N VAL A 119 -13.00 6.72 -0.93
CA VAL A 119 -12.78 6.32 0.47
C VAL A 119 -12.59 4.81 0.59
N LEU A 120 -13.45 4.01 -0.04
CA LEU A 120 -13.31 2.56 -0.01
C LEU A 120 -11.98 2.10 -0.63
N TYR A 121 -11.55 2.75 -1.72
CA TYR A 121 -10.25 2.47 -2.34
C TYR A 121 -9.08 2.77 -1.39
N LEU A 122 -9.07 3.93 -0.73
CA LEU A 122 -8.03 4.31 0.22
C LEU A 122 -7.99 3.37 1.43
N VAL A 123 -9.15 3.00 1.97
CA VAL A 123 -9.27 2.00 3.04
C VAL A 123 -8.73 0.64 2.59
N SER A 124 -9.08 0.20 1.38
CA SER A 124 -8.64 -1.07 0.81
C SER A 124 -7.11 -1.15 0.74
N ILE A 125 -6.46 -0.09 0.27
CA ILE A 125 -4.99 0.00 0.24
C ILE A 125 -4.41 -0.04 1.66
N ALA A 126 -4.96 0.73 2.59
CA ALA A 126 -4.44 0.81 3.94
C ALA A 126 -4.49 -0.54 4.69
N VAL A 127 -5.58 -1.29 4.54
CA VAL A 127 -5.72 -2.63 5.12
C VAL A 127 -4.72 -3.61 4.50
N LYS A 128 -4.58 -3.59 3.18
CA LYS A 128 -3.64 -4.49 2.49
C LYS A 128 -2.19 -4.21 2.91
N ASP A 129 -1.82 -2.93 3.05
CA ASP A 129 -0.48 -2.53 3.51
C ASP A 129 -0.24 -2.87 5.00
N TYR A 130 -1.26 -2.78 5.86
CA TYR A 130 -1.17 -3.30 7.24
C TYR A 130 -0.87 -4.80 7.25
N GLU A 131 -1.59 -5.58 6.45
CA GLU A 131 -1.43 -7.04 6.38
C GLU A 131 -0.05 -7.41 5.82
N VAL A 132 0.46 -6.67 4.83
CA VAL A 132 1.81 -6.83 4.30
C VAL A 132 2.87 -6.52 5.37
N SER A 133 2.80 -5.36 6.02
CA SER A 133 3.75 -5.00 7.09
C SER A 133 3.70 -5.98 8.25
N SER A 134 2.50 -6.44 8.62
CA SER A 134 2.31 -7.44 9.68
C SER A 134 2.94 -8.77 9.29
N PHE A 135 2.74 -9.22 8.05
CA PHE A 135 3.34 -10.44 7.52
C PHE A 135 4.87 -10.34 7.53
N LEU A 136 5.44 -9.29 6.92
CA LEU A 136 6.89 -9.09 6.86
C LEU A 136 7.51 -9.02 8.27
N SER A 137 6.83 -8.35 9.21
CA SER A 137 7.25 -8.34 10.61
C SER A 137 7.23 -9.74 11.25
N SER A 138 6.16 -10.50 11.02
CA SER A 138 6.01 -11.87 11.58
C SER A 138 7.04 -12.87 11.08
N VAL A 139 7.58 -12.69 9.88
CA VAL A 139 8.62 -13.57 9.30
C VAL A 139 10.05 -13.01 9.48
N GLY A 140 10.21 -11.97 10.31
CA GLY A 140 11.53 -11.41 10.64
C GLY A 140 12.11 -10.47 9.58
N LEU A 141 11.30 -10.02 8.62
CA LEU A 141 11.70 -9.15 7.50
C LEU A 141 11.28 -7.69 7.68
N ALA A 142 10.83 -7.26 8.87
CA ALA A 142 10.42 -5.87 9.14
C ALA A 142 11.46 -4.82 8.69
N LYS A 143 12.76 -5.09 8.92
CA LYS A 143 13.85 -4.16 8.58
C LYS A 143 13.97 -3.86 7.09
N THR A 144 13.49 -4.76 6.22
CA THR A 144 13.46 -4.49 4.77
C THR A 144 12.59 -3.28 4.42
N GLN A 145 11.69 -2.89 5.33
CA GLN A 145 10.73 -1.82 5.14
C GLN A 145 11.22 -0.45 5.66
N ASP A 146 12.41 -0.35 6.27
CA ASP A 146 12.92 0.90 6.83
C ASP A 146 12.97 2.07 5.80
N PRO A 147 13.40 1.87 4.54
CA PRO A 147 13.39 2.92 3.53
C PRO A 147 11.97 3.43 3.20
N LEU A 148 11.00 2.53 3.01
CA LEU A 148 9.60 2.89 2.77
C LEU A 148 8.97 3.55 3.99
N LEU A 149 9.23 3.01 5.18
CA LEU A 149 8.77 3.54 6.45
C LEU A 149 9.21 4.98 6.66
N LYS A 150 10.44 5.32 6.30
CA LYS A 150 10.93 6.69 6.39
C LYS A 150 10.03 7.64 5.59
N ILE A 151 9.67 7.28 4.36
CA ILE A 151 8.79 8.07 3.48
C ILE A 151 7.37 8.14 4.05
N MET A 152 6.82 7.02 4.52
CA MET A 152 5.46 6.97 5.09
C MET A 152 5.32 7.82 6.37
N LEU A 153 6.42 8.04 7.08
CA LEU A 153 6.47 8.87 8.29
C LEU A 153 6.82 10.34 7.99
N GLU A 154 7.03 10.73 6.73
CA GLU A 154 7.25 12.14 6.40
C GLU A 154 5.96 12.94 6.69
N PRO A 155 6.06 14.06 7.44
CA PRO A 155 4.90 14.86 7.76
C PRO A 155 4.36 15.54 6.49
N ASP A 156 3.04 15.56 6.37
CA ASP A 156 2.40 16.31 5.30
C ASP A 156 1.89 17.63 5.88
N ASN A 157 2.16 18.76 5.23
CA ASN A 157 1.69 20.08 5.65
C ASN A 157 0.20 20.28 5.32
N ILE A 158 -0.66 19.35 5.74
CA ILE A 158 -2.10 19.39 5.47
C ILE A 158 -2.74 20.49 6.34
N PRO A 159 -3.43 21.47 5.76
CA PRO A 159 -4.08 22.54 6.52
C PRO A 159 -5.43 22.06 7.06
N TRP A 160 -5.41 21.11 8.01
CA TRP A 160 -6.60 20.39 8.50
C TRP A 160 -7.81 21.27 8.83
N SER A 161 -7.58 22.43 9.46
CA SER A 161 -8.62 23.38 9.87
C SER A 161 -9.30 24.11 8.70
N SER A 162 -8.69 24.10 7.53
CA SER A 162 -9.14 24.85 6.35
C SER A 162 -9.76 23.96 5.26
N LEU A 163 -9.80 22.65 5.49
CA LEU A 163 -10.36 21.69 4.54
C LEU A 163 -11.89 21.76 4.54
N SER A 164 -12.50 21.66 3.36
CA SER A 164 -13.93 21.38 3.25
C SER A 164 -14.24 19.99 3.82
N PRO A 165 -15.50 19.69 4.20
CA PRO A 165 -15.85 18.39 4.76
C PRO A 165 -15.40 17.20 3.90
N SER A 166 -15.64 17.23 2.59
CA SER A 166 -15.21 16.15 1.69
C SER A 166 -13.69 16.04 1.56
N ALA A 167 -12.97 17.18 1.58
CA ALA A 167 -11.52 17.20 1.53
C ALA A 167 -10.92 16.65 2.83
N LEU A 168 -11.51 16.97 3.99
CA LEU A 168 -11.12 16.42 5.29
C LEU A 168 -11.30 14.91 5.32
N ILE A 169 -12.44 14.39 4.86
CA ILE A 169 -12.71 12.94 4.79
C ILE A 169 -11.64 12.23 3.94
N LEU A 170 -11.34 12.77 2.75
CA LEU A 170 -10.35 12.18 1.85
C LEU A 170 -8.92 12.29 2.42
N ALA A 171 -8.59 13.37 3.11
CA ALA A 171 -7.28 13.54 3.77
C ALA A 171 -7.11 12.58 4.95
N LEU A 172 -8.16 12.34 5.74
CA LEU A 172 -8.12 11.32 6.79
C LEU A 172 -8.00 9.91 6.18
N ALA A 173 -8.80 9.62 5.14
CA ALA A 173 -8.75 8.33 4.45
C ALA A 173 -7.37 8.07 3.82
N SER A 174 -6.71 9.08 3.26
CA SER A 174 -5.36 8.93 2.69
C SER A 174 -4.31 8.66 3.77
N LYS A 175 -4.45 9.26 4.96
CA LYS A 175 -3.56 9.00 6.11
C LYS A 175 -3.71 7.61 6.71
N LEU A 176 -4.78 6.86 6.43
CA LEU A 176 -4.89 5.47 6.88
C LEU A 176 -3.70 4.64 6.43
N LYS A 177 -3.31 4.76 5.14
CA LYS A 177 -2.21 3.96 4.57
C LYS A 177 -0.91 4.10 5.35
N PRO A 178 -0.31 5.30 5.50
CA PRO A 178 0.96 5.44 6.20
C PRO A 178 0.87 5.03 7.68
N ILE A 179 -0.24 5.31 8.36
CA ILE A 179 -0.45 4.90 9.76
C ILE A 179 -0.47 3.37 9.85
N MET A 180 -1.36 2.73 9.09
CA MET A 180 -1.58 1.29 9.10
C MET A 180 -0.37 0.50 8.60
N PHE A 181 0.35 0.99 7.59
CA PHE A 181 1.63 0.43 7.15
C PHE A 181 2.67 0.43 8.28
N SER A 182 2.76 1.53 9.05
CA SER A 182 3.80 1.73 10.05
C SER A 182 3.55 0.96 11.35
N LEU A 183 2.27 0.71 11.69
CA LEU A 183 1.90 0.13 12.98
C LEU A 183 2.60 -1.21 13.30
N PRO A 184 2.63 -2.21 12.40
CA PRO A 184 3.29 -3.49 12.68
C PRO A 184 4.81 -3.42 12.72
N LEU A 185 5.41 -2.34 12.20
CA LEU A 185 6.86 -2.16 12.06
C LEU A 185 7.46 -1.45 13.28
N ILE A 186 6.79 -0.40 13.78
CA ILE A 186 7.32 0.47 14.85
C ILE A 186 6.43 0.60 16.08
N GLY A 187 5.23 0.01 16.03
CA GLY A 187 4.29 -0.02 17.15
C GLY A 187 3.53 1.30 17.38
N PRO A 188 2.45 1.25 18.18
CA PRO A 188 1.49 2.35 18.32
C PRO A 188 2.09 3.59 18.97
N LYS A 189 2.94 3.42 19.99
CA LYS A 189 3.58 4.56 20.68
C LYS A 189 4.43 5.39 19.71
N THR A 190 5.26 4.73 18.92
CA THR A 190 6.14 5.40 17.95
C THR A 190 5.34 6.09 16.85
N VAL A 191 4.26 5.47 16.36
CA VAL A 191 3.35 6.08 15.38
C VAL A 191 2.74 7.38 15.93
N LEU A 192 2.22 7.37 17.16
CA LEU A 192 1.71 8.59 17.82
C LEU A 192 2.78 9.68 17.94
N ASP A 193 4.01 9.29 18.27
CA ASP A 193 5.12 10.23 18.45
C ASP A 193 5.64 10.82 17.12
N ARG A 194 5.55 10.08 16.02
CA ARG A 194 6.10 10.48 14.72
C ARG A 194 5.10 11.21 13.83
N MET A 195 3.80 10.90 13.93
CA MET A 195 2.75 11.46 13.07
C MET A 195 1.95 12.57 13.77
N LYS A 196 2.65 13.46 14.49
CA LYS A 196 2.02 14.53 15.30
C LYS A 196 1.27 15.58 14.46
N ASP A 197 1.52 15.63 13.16
CA ASP A 197 0.78 16.45 12.19
C ASP A 197 -0.63 15.93 11.94
N VAL A 198 -0.93 14.67 12.23
CA VAL A 198 -2.26 14.06 12.05
C VAL A 198 -3.12 14.26 13.31
N PRO A 199 -4.44 14.52 13.20
CA PRO A 199 -5.31 14.68 14.35
C PRO A 199 -5.21 13.49 15.33
N ARG A 200 -4.87 13.77 16.58
CA ARG A 200 -4.60 12.74 17.61
C ARG A 200 -5.74 11.74 17.79
N ARG A 201 -6.99 12.23 17.87
CA ARG A 201 -8.18 11.39 18.00
C ARG A 201 -8.32 10.39 16.84
N PHE A 202 -7.88 10.79 15.65
CA PHE A 202 -7.88 9.91 14.48
C PHE A 202 -6.77 8.85 14.59
N LEU A 203 -5.54 9.22 14.96
CA LEU A 203 -4.46 8.25 15.18
C LEU A 203 -4.84 7.17 16.19
N GLU A 204 -5.38 7.59 17.34
CA GLU A 204 -5.83 6.69 18.40
C GLU A 204 -6.93 5.73 17.89
N TRP A 205 -7.87 6.25 17.08
CA TRP A 205 -8.90 5.44 16.43
C TRP A 205 -8.30 4.42 15.45
N VAL A 206 -7.37 4.82 14.57
CA VAL A 206 -6.73 3.89 13.61
C VAL A 206 -5.97 2.80 14.35
N ILE A 207 -5.26 3.14 15.42
CA ILE A 207 -4.53 2.19 16.26
C ILE A 207 -5.47 1.16 16.87
N ASP A 208 -6.55 1.62 17.51
CA ASP A 208 -7.55 0.74 18.12
C ASP A 208 -8.14 -0.22 17.07
N LYS A 209 -8.63 0.31 15.94
CA LYS A 209 -9.32 -0.51 14.94
C LYS A 209 -8.39 -1.46 14.20
N SER A 210 -7.15 -1.05 13.93
CA SER A 210 -6.15 -1.95 13.32
C SER A 210 -5.82 -3.13 14.24
N SER A 211 -5.79 -2.91 15.56
CA SER A 211 -5.53 -3.98 16.53
C SER A 211 -6.61 -5.07 16.58
N GLN A 212 -7.79 -4.81 16.01
CA GLN A 212 -8.94 -5.71 15.98
C GLN A 212 -9.07 -6.50 14.68
N LEU A 213 -8.15 -6.31 13.72
CA LEU A 213 -8.14 -7.07 12.46
C LEU A 213 -7.83 -8.54 12.72
N ARG A 214 -8.78 -9.42 12.37
CA ARG A 214 -8.69 -10.88 12.58
C ARG A 214 -9.25 -11.70 11.42
N GLY A 215 -9.93 -11.06 10.47
CA GLY A 215 -10.58 -11.73 9.35
C GLY A 215 -9.68 -11.90 8.14
N ASP A 216 -10.24 -12.42 7.05
CA ASP A 216 -9.62 -12.31 5.73
C ASP A 216 -9.61 -10.84 5.26
N THR A 217 -8.80 -10.54 4.24
CA THR A 217 -8.61 -9.18 3.71
C THR A 217 -9.92 -8.50 3.33
N VAL A 218 -10.89 -9.20 2.71
CA VAL A 218 -12.18 -8.58 2.34
C VAL A 218 -12.98 -8.22 3.58
N SER A 219 -13.01 -9.12 4.57
CA SER A 219 -13.65 -8.88 5.86
C SER A 219 -13.00 -7.72 6.63
N ASN A 220 -11.67 -7.65 6.64
CA ASN A 220 -10.92 -6.56 7.28
C ASN A 220 -11.17 -5.21 6.59
N ILE A 221 -11.23 -5.18 5.25
CA ILE A 221 -11.56 -3.98 4.48
C ILE A 221 -12.97 -3.51 4.81
N ARG A 222 -13.96 -4.41 4.80
CA ARG A 222 -15.35 -4.06 5.14
C ARG A 222 -15.45 -3.53 6.57
N TYR A 223 -14.74 -4.14 7.51
CA TYR A 223 -14.69 -3.72 8.90
C TYR A 223 -14.13 -2.30 9.04
N ILE A 224 -12.91 -2.03 8.53
CA ILE A 224 -12.33 -0.68 8.63
C ILE A 224 -13.16 0.34 7.88
N ALA A 225 -13.70 -0.01 6.71
CA ALA A 225 -14.53 0.90 5.92
C ALA A 225 -15.80 1.33 6.68
N LYS A 226 -16.48 0.37 7.32
CA LYS A 226 -17.63 0.63 8.19
C LYS A 226 -17.25 1.48 9.40
N GLU A 227 -16.21 1.09 10.12
CA GLU A 227 -15.78 1.80 11.32
C GLU A 227 -15.31 3.23 10.99
N PHE A 228 -14.68 3.43 9.83
CA PHE A 228 -14.27 4.75 9.36
C PHE A 228 -15.48 5.64 9.09
N ALA A 229 -16.51 5.12 8.41
CA ALA A 229 -17.75 5.87 8.22
C ALA A 229 -18.40 6.26 9.56
N ASN A 230 -18.45 5.34 10.53
CA ASN A 230 -18.96 5.61 11.88
C ASN A 230 -18.13 6.67 12.61
N PHE A 231 -16.79 6.62 12.49
CA PHE A 231 -15.90 7.62 13.05
C PHE A 231 -16.19 9.02 12.49
N LEU A 232 -16.38 9.13 11.17
CA LEU A 232 -16.72 10.40 10.52
C LEU A 232 -18.05 10.98 11.02
N SER A 233 -19.07 10.13 11.23
CA SER A 233 -20.34 10.55 11.83
C SER A 233 -20.22 11.07 13.26
N SER A 234 -19.11 10.77 13.95
CA SER A 234 -18.83 11.29 15.31
C SER A 234 -17.98 12.57 15.32
N LEU A 235 -17.61 13.07 14.14
CA LEU A 235 -16.85 14.31 13.94
C LEU A 235 -17.73 15.46 13.39
N LEU A 236 -18.81 15.11 12.68
CA LEU A 236 -19.82 16.02 12.14
C LEU A 236 -20.97 16.21 13.14
#